data_AF-A0A7W8DH73-F1
#
_entry.id   AF-A0A7W8DH73-F1
#
_cell.length_a   1.000
_cell.length_b   1.000
_cell.length_c   1.000
_cell.angle_alpha   90.00
_cell.angle_beta   90.00
_cell.angle_gamma   90.00
#
_symmetry.space_group_name_H-M   'P 1'
#
loop_
_entity.id
_entity.type
_entity.pdbx_description
1 polymer ?
#
loop_
_entity_poly.entity_id
_entity_poly.type
_entity_poly.pdbx_seq_one_letter_code
_entity_poly.pdbx_strand_id
1 'polypeptide(L)' 'MSETVCHCMDVDRDTIVAAIKDQKLTTVEDVQDATSAGTGCGGCIPEIETLLEENK' A
#
# COMPACT_ATOMS: atom_id res chain seq x y z
N MET A 1 2.32 17.00 -1.54
CA MET A 1 1.29 16.45 -2.45
C MET A 1 1.37 14.96 -2.23
N SER A 2 0.36 14.35 -1.59
CA SER A 2 0.30 12.91 -1.45
C SER A 2 0.04 12.31 -2.84
N GLU A 3 0.82 11.31 -3.21
CA GLU A 3 0.66 10.60 -4.48
C GLU A 3 -0.30 9.44 -4.26
N THR A 4 -1.43 9.44 -4.97
CA THR A 4 -2.41 8.36 -4.90
C THR A 4 -1.85 7.14 -5.60
N VAL A 5 -1.57 6.09 -4.83
CA VAL A 5 -0.99 4.84 -5.33
C VAL A 5 -2.09 3.94 -5.89
N CYS A 6 -3.23 3.85 -5.19
CA CYS A 6 -4.37 3.07 -5.65
C CYS A 6 -5.53 3.97 -6.06
N HIS A 7 -5.71 4.23 -7.35
CA HIS A 7 -6.89 4.96 -7.85
C HIS A 7 -8.21 4.18 -7.70
N CYS A 8 -8.14 2.85 -7.61
CA CYS A 8 -9.33 2.00 -7.50
C CYS A 8 -9.99 2.12 -6.12
N MET A 9 -9.21 2.38 -5.07
CA MET A 9 -9.65 2.49 -3.67
C MET A 9 -9.34 3.86 -3.05
N ASP A 10 -8.85 4.80 -3.86
CA ASP A 10 -8.40 6.13 -3.45
C ASP A 10 -7.40 6.08 -2.26
N VAL A 11 -6.39 5.21 -2.38
CA VAL A 11 -5.38 5.03 -1.32
C VAL A 11 -4.10 5.76 -1.69
N ASP A 12 -3.68 6.66 -0.80
CA ASP A 12 -2.45 7.42 -0.91
C ASP A 12 -1.22 6.66 -0.40
N ARG A 13 -0.06 7.04 -0.94
CA ARG A 13 1.26 6.56 -0.49
C ARG A 13 1.44 6.69 1.01
N ASP A 14 1.04 7.83 1.59
CA ASP A 14 1.18 8.09 3.02
C ASP A 14 0.37 7.10 3.86
N THR A 15 -0.84 6.73 3.42
CA THR A 15 -1.68 5.73 4.08
C THR A 15 -1.02 4.36 4.08
N ILE A 16 -0.42 3.96 2.95
CA ILE A 16 0.32 2.70 2.83
C ILE A 16 1.53 2.69 3.75
N VAL A 17 2.35 3.74 3.72
CA VAL A 17 3.55 3.86 4.55
C VAL A 17 3.21 3.90 6.04
N ALA A 18 2.15 4.61 6.42
CA ALA A 18 1.65 4.65 7.79
C ALA A 18 1.22 3.25 8.26
N ALA A 19 0.43 2.53 7.44
CA ALA A 19 0.00 1.17 7.75
C ALA A 19 1.19 0.22 7.89
N ILE A 20 2.18 0.28 6.99
CA ILE A 20 3.40 -0.53 7.06
C ILE A 20 4.16 -0.27 8.36
N LYS A 21 4.34 0.99 8.76
CA LYS A 21 5.09 1.34 9.97
C LYS A 21 4.35 1.02 11.27
N ASP A 22 3.05 1.31 11.32
CA ASP A 22 2.24 1.12 12.52
C ASP A 22 2.00 -0.37 12.80
N GLN A 23 1.75 -1.14 11.75
CA GLN A 23 1.40 -2.57 11.88
C GLN A 23 2.57 -3.51 11.56
N LYS A 24 3.73 -2.97 11.16
CA LYS A 24 4.92 -3.74 10.73
C LYS A 24 4.59 -4.77 9.67
N LEU A 25 3.82 -4.36 8.67
CA LEU A 25 3.37 -5.21 7.57
C LEU A 25 4.60 -5.69 6.78
N THR A 26 4.63 -6.97 6.43
CA THR A 26 5.82 -7.58 5.78
C THR A 26 5.53 -8.18 4.42
N THR A 27 4.27 -8.17 4.01
CA THR A 27 3.78 -8.72 2.74
C THR A 27 2.78 -7.75 2.10
N VAL A 28 2.57 -7.89 0.80
CA VAL A 28 1.56 -7.11 0.06
C VAL A 28 0.15 -7.44 0.52
N GLU A 29 -0.11 -8.72 0.85
CA GLU A 29 -1.41 -9.16 1.38
C GLU A 29 -1.73 -8.44 2.70
N ASP A 30 -0.74 -8.30 3.60
CA ASP A 30 -0.91 -7.52 4.84
C ASP A 30 -1.29 -6.06 4.53
N VAL A 31 -0.66 -5.45 3.52
CA VAL A 31 -0.98 -4.07 3.08
C VAL A 31 -2.36 -4.00 2.43
N GLN A 32 -2.73 -5.00 1.64
CA GLN A 32 -4.06 -5.12 1.04
C GLN A 32 -5.13 -5.24 2.11
N ASP A 33 -4.92 -6.05 3.14
CA ASP A 33 -5.87 -6.20 4.24
C ASP A 33 -5.95 -4.93 5.11
N ALA A 34 -4.82 -4.26 5.36
CA ALA A 34 -4.77 -3.06 6.18
C ALA A 34 -5.31 -1.80 5.47
N THR A 35 -5.10 -1.68 4.15
CA THR A 35 -5.39 -0.44 3.39
C THR A 35 -6.40 -0.63 2.26
N SER A 36 -6.79 -1.86 1.95
CA SER A 36 -7.59 -2.24 0.77
C SER A 36 -6.94 -1.93 -0.59
N ALA A 37 -5.73 -1.35 -0.62
CA ALA A 37 -5.03 -1.00 -1.84
C ALA A 37 -4.60 -2.26 -2.62
N GLY A 38 -5.00 -2.36 -3.89
CA GLY A 38 -4.62 -3.50 -4.75
C GLY A 38 -5.62 -4.65 -4.81
N THR A 39 -6.71 -4.60 -4.03
CA THR A 39 -7.76 -5.63 -4.02
C THR A 39 -8.72 -5.57 -5.22
N GLY A 40 -8.81 -4.43 -5.92
CA GLY A 40 -9.72 -4.24 -7.04
C GLY A 40 -9.11 -4.62 -8.39
N CYS A 41 -8.24 -3.74 -8.90
CA CYS A 41 -7.67 -3.84 -10.25
C CYS A 41 -6.25 -4.42 -10.28
N GLY A 42 -5.58 -4.52 -9.13
CA GLY A 42 -4.21 -5.03 -9.00
C GLY A 42 -3.09 -4.15 -9.59
N GLY A 43 -3.41 -3.05 -10.28
CA GLY A 43 -2.40 -2.22 -10.97
C GLY A 43 -1.38 -1.53 -10.05
N CYS A 44 -1.70 -1.37 -8.77
CA CYS A 44 -0.85 -0.75 -7.76
C CYS A 44 -0.04 -1.76 -6.91
N ILE A 45 -0.22 -3.07 -7.12
CA ILE A 45 0.53 -4.13 -6.43
C ILE A 45 2.06 -3.94 -6.53
N PRO A 46 2.66 -3.76 -7.73
CA PRO A 46 4.12 -3.59 -7.82
C PRO A 46 4.64 -2.34 -7.11
N GLU A 47 3.80 -1.30 -7.02
CA GLU A 47 4.15 -0.07 -6.32
C GLU A 47 4.06 -0.23 -4.80
N ILE A 48 3.06 -0.98 -4.32
CA ILE A 48 2.95 -1.40 -2.92
C ILE A 48 4.15 -2.27 -2.52
N GLU A 49 4.57 -3.22 -3.36
CA GLU A 49 5.78 -4.04 -3.12
C GLU A 49 7.02 -3.16 -2.96
N THR A 50 7.21 -2.20 -3.87
CA THR A 50 8.34 -1.26 -3.81
C THR A 50 8.30 -0.47 -2.50
N LEU A 51 7.14 0.09 -2.14
CA LEU A 51 6.95 0.82 -0.88
C LEU A 51 7.23 -0.01 0.36
N LEU A 52 6.81 -1.27 0.31
CA LEU A 52 7.02 -2.24 1.38
C LEU A 52 8.50 -2.57 1.55
N GLU A 53 9.24 -2.79 0.45
CA GLU A 53 10.69 -3.00 0.49
C GLU A 53 11.45 -1.75 0.95
N GLU A 54 11.03 -0.56 0.54
CA GLU A 54 11.64 0.71 0.96
C GLU A 54 11.43 1.05 2.45
N ASN A 55 10.37 0.52 3.07
CA ASN A 55 9.97 0.85 4.45
C ASN A 55 10.04 -0.35 5.43
N LYS A 56 10.69 -1.46 5.04
CA LYS A 56 10.87 -2.66 5.87
C LYS A 56 11.95 -2.51 6.94
#